data_AF-A0A3P6AWI5-F1
#
_entry.id   AF-A0A3P6AWI5-F1
#
_cell.length_a   1.000
_cell.length_b   1.000
_cell.length_c   1.000
_cell.angle_alpha   90.00
_cell.angle_beta   90.00
_cell.angle_gamma   90.00
#
_symmetry.space_group_name_H-M   'P 1'
#
loop_
_entity.id
_entity.type
_entity.pdbx_description
1 polymer ?
#
loop_
_entity_poly.entity_id
_entity_poly.type
_entity_poly.pdbx_seq_one_letter_code
_entity_poly.pdbx_strand_id
1 'polypeptide(L)'
;MKLNGKSPVSSDSDEKFMFFKDVSLGPHETQLRFRLIHFWEARNPVKKTLIGMEMLFIDEQGTVIQGFIPPGRIKKYLPDMKQGSVYRLNNFYGSKNKPVYRVADHIATVSFT
;
A
#
# COMPACT_ATOMS: atom_id res chain seq x y z
N MET A 1 -27.29 -26.36 -35.40
CA MET A 1 -27.41 -25.70 -34.08
C MET A 1 -26.07 -25.84 -33.37
N LYS A 2 -25.43 -24.72 -33.04
CA LYS A 2 -24.08 -24.66 -32.42
C LYS A 2 -24.19 -25.00 -30.93
N LEU A 3 -23.38 -25.96 -30.47
CA LEU A 3 -23.11 -26.15 -29.05
C LEU A 3 -21.96 -25.20 -28.66
N ASN A 4 -22.31 -24.12 -27.97
CA ASN A 4 -21.33 -23.20 -27.39
C ASN A 4 -20.68 -23.90 -26.19
N GLY A 5 -19.47 -24.43 -26.41
CA GLY A 5 -18.58 -24.88 -25.36
C GLY A 5 -18.26 -23.73 -24.43
N LYS A 6 -18.50 -23.95 -23.12
CA LYS A 6 -18.09 -23.07 -22.04
C LYS A 6 -16.61 -22.72 -22.21
N SER A 7 -16.32 -21.43 -22.28
CA SER A 7 -14.97 -20.92 -22.11
C SER A 7 -14.45 -21.40 -20.76
N PRO A 8 -13.24 -21.99 -20.67
CA PRO A 8 -12.59 -22.09 -19.39
C PRO A 8 -12.32 -20.65 -18.97
N VAL A 9 -13.05 -20.17 -17.95
CA VAL A 9 -12.56 -19.06 -17.14
C VAL A 9 -11.22 -19.57 -16.61
N SER A 10 -10.15 -19.10 -17.25
CA SER A 10 -8.78 -19.27 -16.77
C SER A 10 -8.82 -18.79 -15.33
N SER A 11 -8.64 -19.71 -14.39
CA SER A 11 -8.35 -19.35 -13.00
C SER A 11 -7.18 -18.37 -13.08
N ASP A 12 -7.41 -17.13 -12.66
CA ASP A 12 -6.36 -16.15 -12.39
C ASP A 12 -5.24 -16.92 -11.70
N SER A 13 -4.04 -16.86 -12.28
CA SER A 13 -2.81 -17.36 -11.65
C SER A 13 -2.86 -17.04 -10.16
N ASP A 14 -2.53 -17.99 -9.29
CA ASP A 14 -2.41 -17.82 -7.82
C ASP A 14 -1.39 -16.71 -7.49
N GLU A 15 -1.75 -15.45 -7.75
CA GLU A 15 -0.97 -14.28 -7.40
C GLU A 15 -1.06 -14.15 -5.89
N LYS A 16 -0.06 -14.71 -5.22
CA LYS A 16 0.03 -14.68 -3.77
C LYS A 16 0.36 -13.26 -3.31
N PHE A 17 -0.66 -12.54 -2.87
CA PHE A 17 -0.51 -11.26 -2.18
C PHE A 17 -0.06 -11.50 -0.73
N MET A 18 0.80 -10.62 -0.24
CA MET A 18 1.08 -10.51 1.19
C MET A 18 -0.05 -9.73 1.87
N PHE A 19 -0.46 -10.19 3.05
CA PHE A 19 -1.41 -9.47 3.89
C PHE A 19 -0.68 -8.56 4.87
N PHE A 20 -1.35 -7.51 5.35
CA PHE A 20 -0.71 -6.51 6.20
C PHE A 20 -0.23 -7.08 7.52
N LYS A 21 -0.96 -8.04 8.10
CA LYS A 21 -0.53 -8.74 9.34
C LYS A 21 0.83 -9.42 9.23
N ASP A 22 1.24 -9.78 8.00
CA ASP A 22 2.47 -10.49 7.70
C ASP A 22 3.61 -9.51 7.32
N VAL A 23 3.34 -8.21 7.27
CA VAL A 23 4.35 -7.19 6.96
C VAL A 23 5.32 -7.03 8.13
N SER A 24 6.55 -7.50 7.95
CA SER A 24 7.65 -7.29 8.87
C SER A 24 8.49 -6.06 8.50
N LEU A 25 9.45 -5.72 9.35
CA LEU A 25 10.45 -4.70 9.03
C LEU A 25 11.43 -5.21 7.96
N GLY A 26 11.90 -4.32 7.08
CA GLY A 26 12.88 -4.63 6.03
C GLY A 26 12.31 -4.66 4.61
N PRO A 27 13.13 -5.05 3.61
CA PRO A 27 12.70 -5.13 2.22
C PRO A 27 11.81 -6.35 1.99
N HIS A 28 10.81 -6.19 1.13
CA HIS A 28 9.90 -7.25 0.72
C HIS A 28 9.84 -7.32 -0.81
N GLU A 29 10.26 -8.44 -1.39
CA GLU A 29 10.14 -8.74 -2.83
C GLU A 29 8.83 -9.49 -3.09
N THR A 30 7.72 -8.83 -2.78
CA THR A 30 6.37 -9.40 -2.88
C THR A 30 5.38 -8.32 -3.30
N GLN A 31 4.11 -8.69 -3.37
CA GLN A 31 3.03 -7.80 -3.77
C GLN A 31 2.04 -7.59 -2.64
N LEU A 32 1.68 -6.33 -2.41
CA LEU A 32 0.54 -5.94 -1.58
C LEU A 32 -0.65 -5.58 -2.47
N ARG A 33 -1.85 -6.00 -2.05
CA ARG A 33 -3.11 -5.49 -2.57
C ARG A 33 -3.82 -4.73 -1.46
N PHE A 34 -4.21 -3.49 -1.73
CA PHE A 34 -4.79 -2.64 -0.71
C PHE A 34 -5.78 -1.63 -1.27
N ARG A 35 -6.74 -1.22 -0.45
CA ARG A 35 -7.56 -0.05 -0.70
C ARG A 35 -6.96 1.16 -0.01
N LEU A 36 -6.80 2.25 -0.76
CA LEU A 36 -6.36 3.53 -0.22
C LEU A 36 -7.51 4.21 0.52
N ILE A 37 -7.44 4.33 1.85
CA ILE A 37 -8.46 5.03 2.65
C ILE A 37 -8.25 6.54 2.55
N HIS A 38 -7.05 7.01 2.90
CA HIS A 38 -6.74 8.43 2.96
C HIS A 38 -5.25 8.67 2.73
N PHE A 39 -4.88 9.90 2.35
CA PHE A 39 -3.49 10.34 2.29
C PHE A 39 -3.39 11.84 2.57
N TRP A 40 -2.26 12.25 3.16
CA TRP A 40 -2.01 13.63 3.53
C TRP A 40 -0.52 13.95 3.43
N GLU A 41 -0.20 15.24 3.30
CA GLU A 41 1.19 15.68 3.30
C GLU A 41 1.81 15.58 4.69
N ALA A 42 2.91 14.84 4.82
CA ALA A 42 3.78 14.94 5.98
C ALA A 42 4.76 16.10 5.77
N ARG A 43 4.70 17.10 6.64
CA ARG A 43 5.59 18.27 6.60
C ARG A 43 6.44 18.36 7.85
N ASN A 44 7.66 18.86 7.70
CA ASN A 44 8.48 19.23 8.84
C ASN A 44 7.82 20.44 9.54
N PRO A 45 7.46 20.36 10.83
CA PRO A 45 6.74 21.44 11.50
C PRO A 45 7.59 22.71 11.67
N VAL A 46 8.92 22.59 11.71
CA VAL A 46 9.87 23.70 11.87
C VAL A 46 10.24 24.27 10.50
N LYS A 47 10.77 23.44 9.60
CA LYS A 47 11.27 23.87 8.29
C LYS A 47 10.17 24.10 7.25
N LYS A 48 8.93 23.65 7.54
CA LYS A 48 7.77 23.65 6.62
C LYS A 48 8.00 22.91 5.29
N THR A 49 9.04 22.09 5.21
CA THR A 49 9.38 21.29 4.03
C THR A 49 8.57 20.00 3.96
N LEU A 50 8.15 19.60 2.76
CA LEU A 50 7.50 18.31 2.52
C LEU A 50 8.47 17.15 2.80
N ILE A 51 8.10 16.27 3.72
CA ILE A 51 8.83 15.06 4.11
C ILE A 51 8.32 13.84 3.33
N GLY A 52 7.07 13.86 2.85
CA GLY A 52 6.49 12.78 2.05
C GLY A 52 4.97 12.82 2.06
N MET A 53 4.36 11.78 1.51
CA MET A 53 2.92 11.54 1.66
C MET A 53 2.69 10.42 2.65
N GLU A 54 1.99 10.70 3.73
CA GLU A 54 1.48 9.69 4.64
C GLU A 54 0.17 9.15 4.07
N MET A 55 -0.06 7.86 4.27
CA MET A 55 -1.18 7.15 3.69
C MET A 55 -1.79 6.16 4.69
N LEU A 56 -3.06 5.86 4.51
CA LEU A 56 -3.78 4.86 5.29
C LEU A 56 -4.37 3.82 4.34
N PHE A 57 -4.06 2.55 4.57
CA PHE A 57 -4.50 1.45 3.73
C PHE A 57 -5.30 0.42 4.52
N ILE A 58 -6.17 -0.30 3.82
CA ILE A 58 -6.85 -1.49 4.36
C ILE A 58 -6.74 -2.66 3.38
N ASP A 59 -6.47 -3.85 3.90
CA ASP A 59 -6.44 -5.09 3.13
C ASP A 59 -7.78 -5.85 3.22
N GLU A 60 -7.85 -7.02 2.58
CA GLU A 60 -9.06 -7.83 2.51
C GLU A 60 -9.42 -8.51 3.83
N GLN A 61 -8.47 -8.61 4.77
CA GLN A 61 -8.72 -9.12 6.11
C GLN A 61 -9.21 -8.00 7.05
N GLY A 62 -9.38 -6.77 6.54
CA GLY A 62 -9.74 -5.61 7.35
C GLY A 62 -8.58 -5.08 8.20
N THR A 63 -7.36 -5.56 7.95
CA THR A 63 -6.17 -5.04 8.63
C THR A 63 -5.86 -3.66 8.07
N VAL A 64 -5.58 -2.71 8.95
CA VAL A 64 -5.22 -1.34 8.57
C VAL A 64 -3.73 -1.14 8.80
N ILE A 65 -3.04 -0.58 7.82
CA ILE A 65 -1.61 -0.24 7.93
C ILE A 65 -1.35 1.18 7.41
N GLN A 66 -0.37 1.82 8.02
CA GLN A 66 0.12 3.10 7.54
C GLN A 66 1.06 2.88 6.34
N GLY A 67 0.95 3.76 5.35
CA GLY A 67 1.81 3.81 4.18
C GLY A 67 2.56 5.12 4.09
N PHE A 68 3.67 5.14 3.36
CA PHE A 68 4.48 6.33 3.18
C PHE A 68 5.13 6.38 1.79
N ILE A 69 4.89 7.47 1.05
CA ILE A 69 5.62 7.77 -0.18
C ILE A 69 6.70 8.82 0.12
N PRO A 70 7.99 8.49 -0.06
CA PRO A 70 9.07 9.46 0.14
C PRO A 70 9.04 10.56 -0.94
N PRO A 71 9.61 11.76 -0.69
CA PRO A 71 9.46 12.92 -1.58
C PRO A 71 9.90 12.65 -3.02
N GLY A 72 11.02 11.93 -3.18
CA GLY A 72 11.57 11.55 -4.48
C GLY A 72 10.69 10.59 -5.28
N ARG A 73 9.65 10.00 -4.67
CA ARG A 73 8.73 9.05 -5.30
C ARG A 73 7.31 9.60 -5.47
N ILE A 74 7.01 10.78 -4.94
CA ILE A 74 5.66 11.38 -5.04
C ILE A 74 5.21 11.52 -6.49
N LYS A 75 6.06 12.08 -7.36
CA LYS A 75 5.74 12.27 -8.79
C LYS A 75 5.48 10.95 -9.54
N LYS A 76 6.04 9.84 -9.04
CA LYS A 76 5.88 8.51 -9.65
C LYS A 76 4.53 7.89 -9.28
N TYR A 77 4.12 8.00 -8.02
CA TYR A 77 2.98 7.24 -7.49
C TYR A 77 1.71 8.06 -7.32
N LEU A 78 1.83 9.29 -6.82
CA LEU A 78 0.66 10.07 -6.42
C LEU A 78 -0.29 10.45 -7.57
N PRO A 79 0.17 10.74 -8.81
CA PRO A 79 -0.73 11.13 -9.90
C PRO A 79 -1.83 10.10 -10.22
N ASP A 80 -1.55 8.81 -10.02
CA ASP A 80 -2.47 7.71 -10.34
C ASP A 80 -3.31 7.25 -9.13
N MET A 81 -3.15 7.92 -7.98
CA MET A 81 -3.77 7.53 -6.73
C MET A 81 -5.04 8.31 -6.41
N LYS A 82 -6.09 7.58 -6.04
CA LYS A 82 -7.41 8.08 -5.67
C LYS A 82 -7.90 7.37 -4.41
N GLN A 83 -8.43 8.14 -3.46
CA GLN A 83 -9.05 7.58 -2.25
C GLN A 83 -10.23 6.68 -2.62
N GLY A 84 -10.37 5.58 -1.89
CA GLY A 84 -11.35 4.51 -2.11
C GLY A 84 -10.95 3.47 -3.16
N SER A 85 -9.95 3.75 -4.01
CA SER A 85 -9.50 2.81 -5.05
C SER A 85 -8.59 1.72 -4.50
N VAL A 86 -8.57 0.59 -5.20
CA VAL A 86 -7.72 -0.58 -4.89
C VAL A 86 -6.48 -0.55 -5.77
N TYR A 87 -5.31 -0.81 -5.17
CA TYR A 87 -4.01 -0.77 -5.81
C TYR A 87 -3.21 -2.05 -5.54
N ARG A 88 -2.25 -2.29 -6.42
CA ARG A 88 -1.19 -3.28 -6.26
C ARG A 88 0.13 -2.54 -6.09
N LEU A 89 0.89 -2.87 -5.07
CA LEU A 89 2.26 -2.37 -4.88
C LEU A 89 3.23 -3.54 -4.92
N ASN A 90 4.12 -3.49 -5.92
CA ASN A 90 5.23 -4.43 -6.06
C ASN A 90 6.44 -3.86 -5.36
N ASN A 91 7.07 -4.70 -4.54
CA ASN A 91 8.29 -4.41 -3.81
C ASN A 91 8.15 -3.18 -2.91
N PHE A 92 8.35 -3.38 -1.63
CA PHE A 92 8.21 -2.30 -0.67
C PHE A 92 9.16 -2.52 0.50
N TYR A 93 9.26 -1.51 1.35
CA TYR A 93 10.04 -1.59 2.57
C TYR A 93 9.13 -1.41 3.79
N GLY A 94 9.16 -2.37 4.71
CA GLY A 94 8.53 -2.23 6.02
C GLY A 94 9.41 -1.37 6.92
N SER A 95 9.08 -0.10 7.08
CA SER A 95 9.77 0.80 8.00
C SER A 95 9.17 0.73 9.40
N LYS A 96 9.97 0.99 10.44
CA LYS A 96 9.48 1.00 11.82
C LYS A 96 8.50 2.15 12.01
N ASN A 97 7.27 1.84 12.43
CA ASN A 97 6.29 2.85 12.76
C ASN A 97 6.74 3.63 14.02
N LYS A 98 6.50 4.94 14.04
CA LYS A 98 6.79 5.81 15.18
C LYS A 98 5.53 5.92 16.04
N PRO A 99 5.49 5.36 17.27
CA PRO A 99 4.26 5.29 18.07
C PRO A 99 3.56 6.63 18.30
N VAL A 100 4.32 7.73 18.36
CA VAL A 100 3.79 9.09 18.59
C VAL A 100 3.00 9.63 17.38
N TYR A 101 3.24 9.10 16.18
CA TYR A 101 2.63 9.57 14.92
C TYR A 101 1.84 8.47 14.20
N ARG A 102 1.65 7.32 14.84
CA ARG A 102 0.94 6.19 14.24
C ARG A 102 -0.55 6.49 14.17
N VAL A 103 -1.15 6.18 13.03
CA VAL A 103 -2.62 6.25 12.84
C VAL A 103 -3.27 4.86 12.73
N ALA A 104 -2.46 3.81 12.77
CA ALA A 104 -2.89 2.42 12.72
C ALA A 104 -2.10 1.58 13.73
N ASP A 105 -2.73 0.54 14.28
CA ASP A 105 -2.11 -0.35 15.25
C ASP A 105 -1.29 -1.44 14.55
N HIS A 106 -0.23 -1.02 13.87
CA HIS A 106 0.72 -1.91 13.20
C HIS A 106 2.16 -1.48 13.47
N ILE A 107 3.06 -2.44 13.69
CA ILE A 107 4.48 -2.18 14.03
C ILE A 107 5.27 -1.56 12.86
N ALA A 108 4.83 -1.83 11.64
CA ALA A 108 5.46 -1.38 10.41
C ALA A 108 4.62 -0.36 9.66
N THR A 109 5.29 0.46 8.86
CA THR A 109 4.73 1.34 7.82
C THR A 109 5.20 0.84 6.47
N VAL A 110 4.29 0.74 5.50
CA VAL A 110 4.62 0.35 4.12
C VAL A 110 5.23 1.54 3.39
N SER A 111 6.53 1.51 3.16
CA SER A 111 7.25 2.56 2.43
C SER A 111 7.41 2.20 0.96
N PHE A 112 7.03 3.14 0.08
CA PHE A 112 7.17 3.00 -1.37
C PHE A 112 8.62 3.18 -1.78
N THR A 113 9.14 2.27 -2.59
CA THR A 113 10.56 2.22 -2.97
C THR A 113 10.85 2.73 -4.37
#